data_AF-A0A7V5SR09-F1
#
_entry.id   AF-A0A7V5SR09-F1
#
_cell.length_a   1.000
_cell.length_b   1.000
_cell.length_c   1.000
_cell.angle_alpha   90.00
_cell.angle_beta   90.00
_cell.angle_gamma   90.00
#
_symmetry.space_group_name_H-M   'P 1'
#
loop_
_entity.id
_entity.type
_entity.pdbx_description
1 polymer ?
#
loop_
_entity_poly.entity_id
_entity_poly.type
_entity_poly.pdbx_seq_one_letter_code
_entity_poly.pdbx_strand_id
1 'polypeptide(L)'
;GELAGLISVRDEDLKKAIDNLDALAINLIDATNEIHKDGFGLNLSTDIEFFKQNYITPYANGDYDFNNDGTPDGTAIFRVSGTQTINLDTVIGSSGYLNFGPSYYGGNDVIIYYNSNDTVKDVIDRINKSDANVVAYINHKNQVTFKARIPLDNRFPMFVIRHIEDSGNFLVGITGLLVNSGPEGAFDYRGTNQILKFNVPSNNFSFTPEKHPSAWIDINEKIVFNPDLIAAAGGYDYNGDGNIDKANGLADNRNALLIAELRHKQIMIEHQSTLQDFFKAMVGEIGTKSETAKINFEKNQNVVQSLENLREKISGVNIDEELTKMLMYQHGYNASARLITTIDRMIETLIRMGA
;
A
#
# COMPACT_ATOMS: atom_id res chain seq x y z
N GLY A 1 -3.65 -13.20 -23.19
CA GLY A 1 -4.54 -12.41 -24.07
C GLY A 1 -4.88 -11.09 -23.38
N GLU A 2 -5.41 -10.12 -24.13
CA GLU A 2 -5.67 -8.75 -23.65
C GLU A 2 -6.46 -8.70 -22.33
N LEU A 3 -7.54 -9.48 -22.22
CA LEU A 3 -8.37 -9.54 -21.01
C LEU A 3 -7.57 -9.95 -19.77
N ALA A 4 -6.69 -10.96 -19.88
CA ALA A 4 -5.85 -11.39 -18.77
C ALA A 4 -4.83 -10.31 -18.37
N GLY A 5 -4.31 -9.55 -19.35
CA GLY A 5 -3.44 -8.40 -19.09
C GLY A 5 -4.17 -7.28 -18.34
N LEU A 6 -5.38 -6.93 -18.76
CA LEU A 6 -6.20 -5.92 -18.09
C LEU A 6 -6.56 -6.33 -16.66
N ILE A 7 -6.88 -7.61 -16.45
CA ILE A 7 -7.17 -8.15 -15.11
C ILE A 7 -5.93 -8.06 -14.22
N SER A 8 -4.74 -8.47 -14.71
CA SER A 8 -3.49 -8.35 -13.94
C SER A 8 -3.15 -6.89 -13.60
N VAL A 9 -3.30 -5.97 -14.56
CA VAL A 9 -3.08 -4.54 -14.30
C VAL A 9 -4.07 -4.02 -13.24
N ARG A 10 -5.35 -4.36 -13.35
CA ARG A 10 -6.39 -3.88 -12.42
C ARG A 10 -6.22 -4.45 -11.02
N ASP A 11 -6.05 -5.76 -10.91
CA ASP A 11 -6.16 -6.49 -9.65
C ASP A 11 -4.82 -6.61 -8.91
N GLU A 12 -3.69 -6.50 -9.62
CA GLU A 12 -2.35 -6.62 -9.03
C GLU A 12 -1.58 -5.30 -9.05
N ASP A 13 -1.34 -4.71 -10.23
CA ASP A 13 -0.45 -3.56 -10.36
C ASP A 13 -1.07 -2.26 -9.83
N LEU A 14 -2.29 -1.93 -10.29
CA LEU A 14 -3.00 -0.73 -9.84
C LEU A 14 -3.36 -0.83 -8.36
N LYS A 15 -3.76 -2.01 -7.89
CA LYS A 15 -4.03 -2.22 -6.47
C LYS A 15 -2.79 -1.91 -5.62
N LYS A 16 -1.63 -2.49 -5.96
CA LYS A 16 -0.36 -2.20 -5.25
C LYS A 16 0.04 -0.73 -5.33
N ALA A 17 -0.16 -0.09 -6.48
CA ALA A 17 0.14 1.34 -6.63
C ALA A 17 -0.76 2.21 -5.74
N ILE A 18 -2.06 1.88 -5.65
CA ILE A 18 -3.00 2.56 -4.76
C ILE A 18 -2.63 2.32 -3.30
N ASP A 19 -2.33 1.08 -2.91
CA ASP A 19 -1.92 0.73 -1.54
C ASP A 19 -0.65 1.50 -1.14
N ASN A 20 0.33 1.62 -2.03
CA ASN A 20 1.55 2.41 -1.80
C ASN A 20 1.27 3.92 -1.69
N LEU A 21 0.41 4.46 -2.55
CA LEU A 21 -0.01 5.87 -2.47
C LEU A 21 -0.77 6.14 -1.17
N ASP A 22 -1.63 5.22 -0.76
CA ASP A 22 -2.38 5.31 0.49
C ASP A 22 -1.45 5.26 1.70
N ALA A 23 -0.47 4.34 1.70
CA ALA A 23 0.57 4.28 2.73
C ALA A 23 1.37 5.59 2.81
N LEU A 24 1.75 6.17 1.67
CA LEU A 24 2.46 7.44 1.64
C LEU A 24 1.60 8.58 2.19
N ALA A 25 0.35 8.68 1.75
CA ALA A 25 -0.58 9.71 2.16
C ALA A 25 -0.86 9.66 3.66
N ILE A 26 -1.22 8.48 4.20
CA ILE A 26 -1.52 8.39 5.63
C ILE A 26 -0.30 8.65 6.51
N ASN A 27 0.90 8.21 6.11
CA ASN A 27 2.11 8.53 6.87
C ASN A 27 2.41 10.02 6.88
N LEU A 28 2.23 10.70 5.75
CA LEU A 28 2.40 12.15 5.67
C LEU A 28 1.37 12.87 6.54
N ILE A 29 0.09 12.49 6.43
CA ILE A 29 -1.02 13.06 7.21
C ILE A 29 -0.73 12.90 8.70
N ASP A 30 -0.56 11.67 9.15
CA ASP A 30 -0.45 11.35 10.57
C ASP A 30 0.82 11.94 11.18
N ALA A 31 1.99 11.82 10.54
CA ALA A 31 3.22 12.38 11.08
C ALA A 31 3.23 13.92 11.10
N THR A 32 2.63 14.57 10.10
CA THR A 32 2.50 16.03 10.09
C THR A 32 1.51 16.48 11.17
N ASN A 33 0.37 15.80 11.30
CA ASN A 33 -0.62 16.10 12.31
C ASN A 33 -0.11 15.86 13.73
N GLU A 34 0.63 14.77 13.95
CA GLU A 34 1.26 14.44 15.23
C GLU A 34 2.13 15.61 15.70
N ILE A 35 2.98 16.17 14.81
CA ILE A 35 3.83 17.31 15.13
C ILE A 35 3.01 18.61 15.22
N HIS A 36 2.09 18.85 14.29
CA HIS A 36 1.33 20.10 14.24
C HIS A 36 0.41 20.29 15.46
N LYS A 37 -0.20 19.21 15.97
CA LYS A 37 -1.05 19.25 17.18
C LYS A 37 -0.28 19.69 18.43
N ASP A 38 1.02 19.43 18.48
CA ASP A 38 1.88 19.83 19.60
C ASP A 38 2.47 21.24 19.45
N GLY A 39 2.26 21.88 18.30
CA GLY A 39 2.76 23.23 18.03
C GLY A 39 1.77 24.31 18.44
N PHE A 40 2.22 25.57 18.31
CA PHE A 40 1.40 26.74 18.53
C PHE A 40 1.33 27.62 17.29
N GLY A 41 0.11 28.05 16.97
CA GLY A 41 -0.17 29.07 15.96
C GLY A 41 0.21 30.48 16.44
N LEU A 42 0.12 31.46 15.54
CA LEU A 42 0.38 32.88 15.86
C LEU A 42 -0.57 33.42 16.95
N ASN A 43 -1.79 32.89 17.00
CA ASN A 43 -2.80 33.22 18.01
C ASN A 43 -2.71 32.34 19.28
N LEU A 44 -1.63 31.56 19.43
CA LEU A 44 -1.40 30.61 20.51
C LEU A 44 -2.39 29.42 20.53
N SER A 45 -3.11 29.15 19.43
CA SER A 45 -3.88 27.92 19.30
C SER A 45 -2.97 26.70 19.22
N THR A 46 -3.35 25.61 19.87
CA THR A 46 -2.68 24.29 19.84
C THR A 46 -3.72 23.19 19.63
N ASP A 47 -3.29 21.93 19.51
CA ASP A 47 -4.14 20.75 19.33
C ASP A 47 -5.00 20.81 18.06
N ILE A 48 -4.44 21.38 16.99
CA ILE A 48 -5.07 21.47 15.67
C ILE A 48 -4.30 20.57 14.71
N GLU A 49 -5.02 19.81 13.90
CA GLU A 49 -4.44 18.98 12.83
C GLU A 49 -4.19 19.81 11.58
N PHE A 50 -3.04 19.61 10.92
CA PHE A 50 -2.70 20.30 9.68
C PHE A 50 -3.52 19.79 8.50
N PHE A 51 -3.52 18.47 8.30
CA PHE A 51 -4.32 17.77 7.32
C PHE A 51 -5.63 17.31 7.95
N LYS A 52 -6.69 17.25 7.15
CA LYS A 52 -7.95 16.62 7.52
C LYS A 52 -7.71 15.15 7.87
N GLN A 53 -8.40 14.64 8.91
CA GLN A 53 -8.48 13.21 9.19
C GLN A 53 -9.93 12.73 9.02
N ASN A 54 -10.12 11.71 8.19
CA ASN A 54 -11.36 10.97 8.14
C ASN A 54 -11.11 9.59 8.75
N TYR A 55 -11.85 9.23 9.79
CA TYR A 55 -11.73 7.94 10.45
C TYR A 55 -12.94 7.06 10.12
N ILE A 56 -12.75 5.75 10.11
CA ILE A 56 -13.87 4.81 9.90
C ILE A 56 -14.83 4.80 11.09
N THR A 57 -14.31 5.06 12.30
CA THR A 57 -15.10 5.06 13.54
C THR A 57 -15.85 6.37 13.72
N PRO A 58 -17.17 6.34 14.01
CA PRO A 58 -17.91 7.50 14.45
C PRO A 58 -17.82 7.71 15.98
N TYR A 59 -17.15 6.82 16.71
CA TYR A 59 -17.13 6.82 18.18
C TYR A 59 -15.79 7.34 18.73
N ALA A 60 -15.87 8.14 19.79
CA ALA A 60 -14.69 8.76 20.41
C ALA A 60 -13.74 7.77 21.10
N ASN A 61 -14.21 6.55 21.39
CA ASN A 61 -13.40 5.46 21.96
C ASN A 61 -12.77 4.56 20.88
N GLY A 62 -13.00 4.86 19.61
CA GLY A 62 -12.47 4.09 18.49
C GLY A 62 -13.25 2.83 18.16
N ASP A 63 -14.36 2.55 18.85
CA ASP A 63 -15.18 1.37 18.56
C ASP A 63 -15.69 1.41 17.12
N TYR A 64 -15.78 0.26 16.46
CA TYR A 64 -16.22 0.17 15.08
C TYR A 64 -16.97 -1.13 14.85
N ASP A 65 -17.93 -1.09 13.93
CA ASP A 65 -18.70 -2.23 13.48
C ASP A 65 -18.05 -2.78 12.21
N PHE A 66 -17.19 -3.79 12.37
CA PHE A 66 -16.47 -4.40 11.25
C PHE A 66 -17.37 -5.28 10.38
N ASN A 67 -18.46 -5.81 10.94
CA ASN A 67 -19.35 -6.73 10.25
C ASN A 67 -20.58 -6.04 9.62
N ASN A 68 -20.80 -4.75 9.94
CA ASN A 68 -21.91 -3.90 9.52
C ASN A 68 -23.30 -4.40 9.95
N ASP A 69 -23.44 -4.97 11.16
CA ASP A 69 -24.71 -5.40 11.74
C ASP A 69 -25.45 -4.31 12.56
N GLY A 70 -24.82 -3.14 12.71
CA GLY A 70 -25.31 -2.00 13.47
C GLY A 70 -24.78 -1.92 14.91
N THR A 71 -24.01 -2.90 15.37
CA THR A 71 -23.41 -2.93 16.71
C THR A 71 -21.88 -2.95 16.61
N PRO A 72 -21.16 -2.05 17.31
CA PRO A 72 -19.71 -2.11 17.34
C PRO A 72 -19.21 -3.44 17.92
N ASP A 73 -18.29 -4.07 17.20
CA ASP A 73 -17.72 -5.38 17.52
C ASP A 73 -16.19 -5.36 17.55
N GLY A 74 -15.57 -4.17 17.44
CA GLY A 74 -14.13 -4.00 17.53
C GLY A 74 -13.72 -2.57 17.86
N THR A 75 -12.41 -2.35 17.99
CA THR A 75 -11.78 -1.04 18.21
C THR A 75 -10.75 -0.80 17.12
N ALA A 76 -10.92 0.28 16.35
CA ALA A 76 -10.14 0.57 15.15
C ALA A 76 -9.08 1.67 15.39
N ILE A 77 -7.86 1.25 15.70
CA ILE A 77 -6.73 2.14 15.97
C ILE A 77 -5.65 1.95 14.90
N PHE A 78 -5.15 3.06 14.37
CA PHE A 78 -4.07 3.07 13.38
C PHE A 78 -2.70 3.25 14.02
N ARG A 79 -2.58 4.20 14.96
CA ARG A 79 -1.34 4.52 15.66
C ARG A 79 -1.56 4.61 17.16
N VAL A 80 -0.57 4.19 17.93
CA VAL A 80 -0.49 4.46 19.37
C VAL A 80 0.96 4.71 19.79
N SER A 81 1.17 5.70 20.63
CA SER A 81 2.46 6.13 21.18
C SER A 81 2.46 5.99 22.69
N GLY A 82 3.52 5.41 23.24
CA GLY A 82 3.74 5.37 24.68
C GLY A 82 3.89 6.77 25.28
N THR A 83 3.89 6.86 26.60
CA THR A 83 3.98 8.14 27.32
C THR A 83 5.41 8.54 27.67
N GLN A 84 6.32 7.57 27.75
CA GLN A 84 7.67 7.81 28.24
C GLN A 84 8.62 8.28 27.13
N THR A 85 9.39 9.33 27.45
CA THR A 85 10.50 9.84 26.64
C THR A 85 11.71 8.92 26.81
N ILE A 86 12.15 8.29 25.73
CA ILE A 86 13.12 7.18 25.75
C ILE A 86 14.30 7.46 24.80
N ASN A 87 15.49 7.06 25.22
CA ASN A 87 16.63 6.93 24.32
C ASN A 87 16.67 5.53 23.73
N LEU A 88 16.98 5.41 22.44
CA LEU A 88 17.13 4.13 21.74
C LEU A 88 18.14 3.18 22.41
N ASP A 89 19.18 3.72 23.05
CA ASP A 89 20.22 2.95 23.74
C ASP A 89 19.82 2.54 25.17
N THR A 90 18.61 2.91 25.63
CA THR A 90 18.11 2.49 26.95
C THR A 90 17.96 0.97 27.01
N VAL A 91 18.59 0.35 28.01
CA VAL A 91 18.52 -1.10 28.27
C VAL A 91 17.18 -1.43 28.96
N ILE A 92 16.53 -2.51 28.53
CA ILE A 92 15.19 -2.90 29.01
C ILE A 92 15.22 -3.39 30.46
N GLY A 93 16.30 -4.07 30.86
CA GLY A 93 16.50 -4.55 32.23
C GLY A 93 15.60 -5.72 32.65
N SER A 94 14.76 -6.24 31.75
CA SER A 94 13.91 -7.40 31.97
C SER A 94 13.79 -8.24 30.69
N SER A 95 13.44 -9.52 30.84
CA SER A 95 13.17 -10.41 29.72
C SER A 95 11.66 -10.67 29.60
N GLY A 96 11.19 -10.87 28.38
CA GLY A 96 9.78 -11.13 28.09
C GLY A 96 9.55 -11.36 26.60
N TYR A 97 8.29 -11.31 26.19
CA TYR A 97 7.90 -11.35 24.79
C TYR A 97 6.83 -10.32 24.50
N LEU A 98 6.85 -9.83 23.26
CA LEU A 98 5.78 -9.07 22.65
C LEU A 98 4.99 -9.99 21.72
N ASN A 99 3.66 -9.88 21.73
CA ASN A 99 2.80 -10.58 20.80
C ASN A 99 2.00 -9.57 19.99
N PHE A 100 2.04 -9.70 18.66
CA PHE A 100 1.33 -8.84 17.71
C PHE A 100 0.22 -9.56 16.94
N GLY A 101 -0.17 -10.76 17.40
CA GLY A 101 -1.18 -11.60 16.77
C GLY A 101 -0.70 -12.16 15.44
N PRO A 102 -1.59 -12.83 14.68
CA PRO A 102 -1.19 -13.53 13.47
C PRO A 102 -1.05 -12.57 12.27
N SER A 103 -0.08 -12.84 11.41
CA SER A 103 0.16 -12.08 10.17
C SER A 103 -0.93 -12.33 9.11
N TYR A 104 -1.45 -13.56 9.04
CA TYR A 104 -2.54 -13.99 8.16
C TYR A 104 -3.64 -14.73 8.94
N TYR A 105 -4.85 -14.82 8.40
CA TYR A 105 -6.00 -15.33 9.14
C TYR A 105 -5.86 -16.83 9.41
N GLY A 106 -6.00 -17.23 10.68
CA GLY A 106 -5.81 -18.61 11.14
C GLY A 106 -4.33 -19.03 11.27
N GLY A 107 -3.39 -18.09 11.11
CA GLY A 107 -1.97 -18.32 11.36
C GLY A 107 -1.61 -18.32 12.84
N ASN A 108 -0.34 -18.60 13.13
CA ASN A 108 0.22 -18.46 14.46
C ASN A 108 0.55 -16.99 14.75
N ASP A 109 0.53 -16.64 16.03
CA ASP A 109 0.91 -15.33 16.53
C ASP A 109 2.38 -15.01 16.25
N VAL A 110 2.65 -13.74 15.91
CA VAL A 110 4.00 -13.21 15.76
C VAL A 110 4.52 -12.80 17.13
N ILE A 111 5.39 -13.63 17.69
CA ILE A 111 6.00 -13.44 19.01
C ILE A 111 7.44 -12.93 18.87
N ILE A 112 7.77 -11.88 19.61
CA ILE A 112 9.07 -11.22 19.59
C ILE A 112 9.65 -11.21 21.00
N TYR A 113 10.66 -12.04 21.21
CA TYR A 113 11.34 -12.11 22.50
C TYR A 113 12.31 -10.94 22.68
N TYR A 114 12.41 -10.46 23.92
CA TYR A 114 13.43 -9.53 24.36
C TYR A 114 14.05 -9.96 25.69
N ASN A 115 15.30 -9.56 25.91
CA ASN A 115 16.12 -9.93 27.05
C ASN A 115 16.51 -8.71 27.87
N SER A 116 16.96 -8.95 29.10
CA SER A 116 17.40 -7.89 30.02
C SER A 116 18.51 -6.98 29.49
N ASN A 117 19.36 -7.49 28.60
CA ASN A 117 20.51 -6.76 28.04
C ASN A 117 20.19 -6.07 26.71
N ASP A 118 19.01 -6.32 26.16
CA ASP A 118 18.61 -5.69 24.91
C ASP A 118 18.31 -4.21 25.15
N THR A 119 18.61 -3.40 24.14
CA THR A 119 18.20 -1.99 24.10
C THR A 119 16.80 -1.84 23.50
N VAL A 120 16.19 -0.68 23.72
CA VAL A 120 14.93 -0.30 23.05
C VAL A 120 15.09 -0.38 21.53
N LYS A 121 16.25 0.05 21.00
CA LYS A 121 16.59 -0.08 19.59
C LYS A 121 16.55 -1.53 19.11
N ASP A 122 17.15 -2.46 19.86
CA ASP A 122 17.19 -3.87 19.47
C ASP A 122 15.80 -4.49 19.38
N VAL A 123 14.87 -4.06 20.24
CA VAL A 123 13.48 -4.52 20.21
C VAL A 123 12.72 -3.91 19.04
N ILE A 124 12.84 -2.60 18.81
CA ILE A 124 12.24 -1.93 17.64
C ILE A 124 12.75 -2.57 16.33
N ASP A 125 14.06 -2.80 16.22
CA ASP A 125 14.66 -3.42 15.04
C ASP A 125 14.14 -4.85 14.83
N ARG A 126 13.88 -5.62 15.90
CA ARG A 126 13.27 -6.96 15.81
C ARG A 126 11.80 -6.91 15.42
N ILE A 127 11.02 -5.94 15.94
CA ILE A 127 9.64 -5.70 15.53
C ILE A 127 9.58 -5.44 14.03
N ASN A 128 10.38 -4.49 13.55
CA ASN A 128 10.33 -4.06 12.16
C ASN A 128 10.84 -5.13 11.17
N LYS A 129 11.73 -6.04 11.61
CA LYS A 129 12.19 -7.19 10.82
C LYS A 129 11.26 -8.40 10.85
N SER A 130 10.28 -8.41 11.76
CA SER A 130 9.31 -9.50 11.87
C SER A 130 8.15 -9.35 10.88
N ASP A 131 7.36 -10.41 10.75
CA ASP A 131 6.10 -10.41 10.00
C ASP A 131 4.93 -9.77 10.78
N ALA A 132 5.21 -9.06 11.87
CA ALA A 132 4.17 -8.36 12.63
C ALA A 132 3.47 -7.34 11.73
N ASN A 133 2.16 -7.18 11.91
CA ASN A 133 1.37 -6.19 11.16
C ASN A 133 1.54 -4.78 11.72
N VAL A 134 2.68 -4.47 12.34
CA VAL A 134 2.97 -3.16 12.90
C VAL A 134 4.38 -2.72 12.55
N VAL A 135 4.57 -1.41 12.50
CA VAL A 135 5.89 -0.76 12.51
C VAL A 135 6.07 -0.03 13.83
N ALA A 136 7.23 -0.20 14.44
CA ALA A 136 7.65 0.53 15.63
C ALA A 136 8.69 1.59 15.26
N TYR A 137 8.57 2.79 15.83
CA TYR A 137 9.55 3.87 15.67
C TYR A 137 9.54 4.81 16.88
N ILE A 138 10.48 5.74 16.94
CA ILE A 138 10.52 6.81 17.95
C ILE A 138 9.99 8.11 17.31
N ASN A 139 8.95 8.71 17.90
CA ASN A 139 8.36 9.96 17.39
C ASN A 139 9.19 11.21 17.78
N HIS A 140 8.72 12.41 17.47
CA HIS A 140 9.44 13.66 17.80
C HIS A 140 9.48 13.97 19.30
N LYS A 141 8.62 13.37 20.12
CA LYS A 141 8.67 13.43 21.59
C LYS A 141 9.60 12.37 22.21
N ASN A 142 10.32 11.62 21.38
CA ASN A 142 11.11 10.45 21.79
C ASN A 142 10.30 9.32 22.44
N GLN A 143 9.04 9.13 22.04
CA GLN A 143 8.17 8.06 22.53
C GLN A 143 8.12 6.90 21.54
N VAL A 144 8.12 5.67 22.06
CA VAL A 144 7.92 4.46 21.23
C VAL A 144 6.51 4.47 20.69
N THR A 145 6.41 4.39 19.36
CA THR A 145 5.16 4.51 18.61
C THR A 145 4.99 3.30 17.71
N PHE A 146 3.77 2.76 17.70
CA PHE A 146 3.34 1.67 16.84
C PHE A 146 2.33 2.17 15.82
N LYS A 147 2.48 1.73 14.57
CA LYS A 147 1.55 1.97 13.46
C LYS A 147 1.16 0.68 12.79
N ALA A 148 -0.08 0.57 12.34
CA ALA A 148 -0.56 -0.58 11.59
C ALA A 148 0.05 -0.67 10.18
N ARG A 149 0.40 -1.90 9.75
CA ARG A 149 0.81 -2.24 8.37
C ARG A 149 -0.39 -2.44 7.44
N ILE A 150 -0.15 -2.31 6.13
CA ILE A 150 -1.13 -2.79 5.15
C ILE A 150 -1.15 -4.32 5.24
N PRO A 151 -2.32 -4.93 5.42
CA PRO A 151 -2.42 -6.37 5.59
C PRO A 151 -2.07 -7.11 4.29
N LEU A 152 -1.22 -8.14 4.37
CA LEU A 152 -1.00 -9.06 3.25
C LEU A 152 -2.26 -9.90 2.94
N ASP A 153 -3.06 -10.20 3.96
CA ASP A 153 -4.33 -10.92 3.87
C ASP A 153 -5.51 -9.94 3.92
N ASN A 154 -6.18 -9.78 2.78
CA ASN A 154 -7.29 -8.81 2.60
C ASN A 154 -8.52 -9.07 3.49
N ARG A 155 -8.57 -10.19 4.21
CA ARG A 155 -9.62 -10.44 5.22
C ARG A 155 -9.46 -9.56 6.45
N PHE A 156 -8.25 -9.05 6.70
CA PHE A 156 -8.04 -8.08 7.76
C PHE A 156 -8.34 -6.65 7.27
N PRO A 157 -8.86 -5.81 8.16
CA PRO A 157 -9.02 -4.40 7.86
C PRO A 157 -7.65 -3.73 7.65
N MET A 158 -7.60 -2.80 6.70
CA MET A 158 -6.41 -1.97 6.44
C MET A 158 -6.21 -0.96 7.56
N PHE A 159 -4.96 -0.62 7.87
CA PHE A 159 -4.62 0.43 8.83
C PHE A 159 -5.19 0.22 10.24
N VAL A 160 -5.35 -1.05 10.66
CA VAL A 160 -5.79 -1.44 12.00
C VAL A 160 -4.66 -2.21 12.69
N ILE A 161 -4.24 -1.71 13.85
CA ILE A 161 -3.42 -2.47 14.79
C ILE A 161 -4.29 -3.62 15.29
N ARG A 162 -3.80 -4.86 15.22
CA ARG A 162 -4.62 -6.04 15.52
C ARG A 162 -4.49 -6.48 16.95
N HIS A 163 -3.26 -6.70 17.40
CA HIS A 163 -2.99 -7.19 18.74
C HIS A 163 -1.72 -6.52 19.24
N ILE A 164 -1.72 -6.09 20.50
CA ILE A 164 -0.51 -5.66 21.20
C ILE A 164 -0.55 -6.23 22.60
N GLU A 165 0.42 -7.08 22.91
CA GLU A 165 0.61 -7.67 24.22
C GLU A 165 2.09 -7.61 24.58
N ASP A 166 2.35 -7.37 25.86
CA ASP A 166 3.68 -7.52 26.46
C ASP A 166 3.58 -8.43 27.68
N SER A 167 4.39 -9.48 27.72
CA SER A 167 4.47 -10.39 28.85
C SER A 167 5.28 -9.83 30.03
N GLY A 168 6.11 -8.81 29.79
CA GLY A 168 7.01 -8.25 30.78
C GLY A 168 6.78 -6.74 30.96
N ASN A 169 7.87 -5.97 31.06
CA ASN A 169 7.82 -4.56 31.46
C ASN A 169 8.15 -3.58 30.32
N PHE A 170 8.30 -4.03 29.09
CA PHE A 170 8.68 -3.16 27.98
C PHE A 170 7.57 -2.18 27.62
N LEU A 171 6.37 -2.67 27.28
CA LEU A 171 5.24 -1.82 26.91
C LEU A 171 4.57 -1.16 28.11
N VAL A 172 4.66 -1.74 29.30
CA VAL A 172 4.07 -1.18 30.52
C VAL A 172 5.01 -0.18 31.19
N GLY A 173 6.14 -0.63 31.71
CA GLY A 173 7.03 0.23 32.50
C GLY A 173 7.98 1.10 31.67
N ILE A 174 8.62 0.53 30.63
CA ILE A 174 9.61 1.28 29.84
C ILE A 174 8.93 2.30 28.96
N THR A 175 7.93 1.90 28.16
CA THR A 175 7.24 2.82 27.22
C THR A 175 6.02 3.53 27.81
N GLY A 176 5.40 2.99 28.86
CA GLY A 176 4.16 3.56 29.41
C GLY A 176 2.97 3.46 28.45
N LEU A 177 2.97 2.51 27.53
CA LEU A 177 1.95 2.34 26.50
C LEU A 177 0.77 1.51 27.00
N LEU A 178 1.02 0.35 27.61
CA LEU A 178 -0.02 -0.54 28.15
C LEU A 178 -0.25 -0.30 29.64
N VAL A 179 -1.49 -0.50 30.09
CA VAL A 179 -1.86 -0.43 31.51
C VAL A 179 -1.31 -1.64 32.29
N ASN A 180 -1.44 -2.85 31.72
CA ASN A 180 -1.06 -4.11 32.36
C ASN A 180 -0.31 -5.02 31.39
N SER A 181 0.53 -5.90 31.93
CA SER A 181 1.20 -6.96 31.18
C SER A 181 0.36 -8.23 31.10
N GLY A 182 0.73 -9.11 30.17
CA GLY A 182 0.12 -10.42 29.95
C GLY A 182 -1.22 -10.36 29.19
N PRO A 183 -1.88 -11.52 29.02
CA PRO A 183 -3.04 -11.63 28.14
C PRO A 183 -4.22 -10.75 28.52
N GLU A 184 -4.45 -10.48 29.81
CA GLU A 184 -5.54 -9.60 30.26
C GLU A 184 -5.27 -8.11 29.97
N GLY A 185 -3.99 -7.74 29.87
CA GLY A 185 -3.54 -6.39 29.50
C GLY A 185 -3.44 -6.17 27.99
N ALA A 186 -3.58 -7.23 27.20
CA ALA A 186 -3.47 -7.15 25.75
C ALA A 186 -4.59 -6.32 25.13
N PHE A 187 -4.22 -5.53 24.13
CA PHE A 187 -5.15 -4.91 23.19
C PHE A 187 -5.46 -5.91 22.07
N ASP A 188 -6.74 -6.14 21.76
CA ASP A 188 -7.19 -6.89 20.59
C ASP A 188 -8.28 -6.10 19.85
N TYR A 189 -8.09 -5.81 18.56
CA TYR A 189 -9.03 -5.03 17.76
C TYR A 189 -10.44 -5.62 17.66
N ARG A 190 -10.65 -6.90 17.96
CA ARG A 190 -11.95 -7.57 17.95
C ARG A 190 -12.76 -7.38 19.24
N GLY A 191 -12.25 -6.60 20.17
CA GLY A 191 -12.99 -6.18 21.35
C GLY A 191 -13.48 -4.74 21.22
N THR A 192 -14.59 -4.42 21.89
CA THR A 192 -15.01 -3.04 22.14
C THR A 192 -14.29 -2.46 23.37
N ASN A 193 -14.20 -1.13 23.45
CA ASN A 193 -13.56 -0.39 24.53
C ASN A 193 -12.10 -0.80 24.80
N GLN A 194 -11.40 -1.27 23.77
CA GLN A 194 -10.03 -1.78 23.91
C GLN A 194 -9.03 -0.64 24.08
N ILE A 195 -9.43 0.59 23.78
CA ILE A 195 -8.62 1.77 24.06
C ILE A 195 -8.25 1.91 25.55
N LEU A 196 -9.06 1.33 26.45
CA LEU A 196 -8.80 1.29 27.89
C LEU A 196 -7.59 0.42 28.27
N LYS A 197 -7.06 -0.38 27.34
CA LYS A 197 -5.82 -1.14 27.53
C LYS A 197 -4.58 -0.25 27.47
N PHE A 198 -4.70 0.93 26.87
CA PHE A 198 -3.61 1.88 26.75
C PHE A 198 -3.60 2.86 27.91
N ASN A 199 -2.40 3.13 28.44
CA ASN A 199 -2.16 4.15 29.47
C ASN A 199 -1.67 5.45 28.83
N VAL A 200 -2.37 5.92 27.80
CA VAL A 200 -1.91 7.04 26.97
C VAL A 200 -3.00 8.12 26.85
N PRO A 201 -2.63 9.41 26.76
CA PRO A 201 -3.57 10.49 26.52
C PRO A 201 -4.16 10.43 25.09
N SER A 202 -5.26 11.14 24.86
CA SER A 202 -6.01 11.09 23.59
C SER A 202 -5.26 11.59 22.35
N ASN A 203 -4.20 12.39 22.53
CA ASN A 203 -3.34 12.84 21.44
C ASN A 203 -2.25 11.81 21.07
N ASN A 204 -2.03 10.80 21.91
CA ASN A 204 -1.03 9.76 21.70
C ASN A 204 -1.54 8.57 20.88
N PHE A 205 -2.76 8.61 20.35
CA PHE A 205 -3.24 7.64 19.36
C PHE A 205 -3.95 8.33 18.18
N SER A 206 -4.10 7.60 17.09
CA SER A 206 -4.97 7.99 15.97
C SER A 206 -5.81 6.79 15.53
N PHE A 207 -7.05 7.06 15.13
CA PHE A 207 -7.98 6.02 14.71
C PHE A 207 -7.70 5.59 13.28
N THR A 208 -8.25 4.43 12.91
CA THR A 208 -8.13 3.91 11.55
C THR A 208 -8.75 4.87 10.53
N PRO A 209 -7.98 5.30 9.52
CA PRO A 209 -8.47 6.21 8.49
C PRO A 209 -9.48 5.52 7.56
N GLU A 210 -10.34 6.32 6.94
CA GLU A 210 -11.15 5.86 5.80
C GLU A 210 -10.24 5.34 4.67
N LYS A 211 -10.78 4.40 3.88
CA LYS A 211 -10.07 3.85 2.72
C LYS A 211 -9.65 4.97 1.77
N HIS A 212 -8.53 4.74 1.08
CA HIS A 212 -7.96 5.66 0.10
C HIS A 212 -7.58 7.04 0.64
N PRO A 213 -6.73 7.13 1.69
CA PRO A 213 -6.18 8.40 2.16
C PRO A 213 -5.53 9.25 1.07
N SER A 214 -4.98 8.64 0.02
CA SER A 214 -4.45 9.39 -1.12
C SER A 214 -5.51 10.15 -1.92
N ALA A 215 -6.78 9.74 -1.86
CA ALA A 215 -7.89 10.34 -2.59
C ALA A 215 -8.53 11.53 -1.86
N TRP A 216 -8.44 11.57 -0.54
CA TRP A 216 -9.10 12.61 0.28
C TRP A 216 -8.15 13.48 1.09
N ILE A 217 -6.84 13.22 1.06
CA ILE A 217 -5.83 14.08 1.68
C ILE A 217 -6.06 15.55 1.31
N ASP A 218 -6.26 16.38 2.32
CA ASP A 218 -6.49 17.81 2.15
C ASP A 218 -6.09 18.57 3.43
N ILE A 219 -5.85 19.87 3.30
CA ILE A 219 -5.57 20.74 4.44
C ILE A 219 -6.84 20.90 5.26
N ASN A 220 -6.70 20.93 6.59
CA ASN A 220 -7.82 21.16 7.49
C ASN A 220 -8.50 22.51 7.19
N GLU A 221 -9.82 22.50 6.99
CA GLU A 221 -10.61 23.69 6.65
C GLU A 221 -10.41 24.85 7.63
N LYS A 222 -10.16 24.54 8.93
CA LYS A 222 -9.86 25.56 9.94
C LYS A 222 -8.61 26.37 9.57
N ILE A 223 -7.57 25.70 9.09
CA ILE A 223 -6.29 26.32 8.70
C ILE A 223 -6.44 27.07 7.38
N VAL A 224 -7.19 26.52 6.42
CA VAL A 224 -7.50 27.21 5.16
C VAL A 224 -8.23 28.53 5.44
N PHE A 225 -9.19 28.53 6.38
CA PHE A 225 -9.94 29.72 6.77
C PHE A 225 -9.08 30.70 7.58
N ASN A 226 -8.23 30.20 8.47
CA ASN A 226 -7.35 31.02 9.29
C ASN A 226 -5.91 30.48 9.31
N PRO A 227 -5.01 31.03 8.48
CA PRO A 227 -3.61 30.66 8.47
C PRO A 227 -2.84 30.93 9.77
N ASP A 228 -3.38 31.75 10.69
CA ASP A 228 -2.76 31.97 12.01
C ASP A 228 -2.75 30.69 12.86
N LEU A 229 -3.57 29.69 12.50
CA LEU A 229 -3.62 28.38 13.14
C LEU A 229 -2.48 27.45 12.70
N ILE A 230 -1.65 27.86 11.74
CA ILE A 230 -0.46 27.08 11.35
C ILE A 230 0.50 27.05 12.54
N ALA A 231 0.62 25.88 13.16
CA ALA A 231 1.32 25.64 14.40
C ALA A 231 2.83 25.47 14.17
N ALA A 232 3.49 26.54 13.72
CA ALA A 232 4.92 26.53 13.38
C ALA A 232 5.84 26.63 14.62
N ALA A 233 5.35 27.24 15.70
CA ALA A 233 6.10 27.38 16.94
C ALA A 233 6.04 26.08 17.77
N GLY A 234 7.13 25.75 18.47
CA GLY A 234 7.12 24.67 19.43
C GLY A 234 6.59 25.12 20.79
N GLY A 235 6.48 24.16 21.70
CA GLY A 235 6.23 24.44 23.11
C GLY A 235 6.91 23.44 24.03
N TYR A 236 6.48 23.46 25.27
CA TYR A 236 6.88 22.53 26.32
C TYR A 236 5.66 22.14 27.15
N ASP A 237 5.77 20.97 27.76
CA ASP A 237 4.84 20.48 28.76
C ASP A 237 5.13 21.19 30.09
N TYR A 238 4.23 22.08 30.53
CA TYR A 238 4.36 22.85 31.77
C TYR A 238 3.81 22.08 32.98
N ASN A 239 2.84 21.20 32.81
CA ASN A 239 2.12 20.54 33.90
C ASN A 239 2.61 19.09 34.16
N GLY A 240 3.45 18.55 33.27
CA GLY A 240 4.04 17.22 33.35
C GLY A 240 3.10 16.09 32.96
N ASP A 241 2.01 16.36 32.24
CA ASP A 241 1.00 15.37 31.84
C ASP A 241 1.31 14.68 30.49
N GLY A 242 2.44 15.02 29.85
CA GLY A 242 2.88 14.49 28.57
C GLY A 242 2.36 15.29 27.36
N ASN A 243 1.53 16.31 27.58
CA ASN A 243 1.01 17.18 26.54
C ASN A 243 1.75 18.51 26.51
N ILE A 244 1.99 19.03 25.31
CA ILE A 244 2.56 20.36 25.16
C ILE A 244 1.44 21.38 25.33
N ASP A 245 1.48 22.15 26.41
CA ASP A 245 0.42 23.08 26.82
C ASP A 245 0.87 24.55 26.84
N LYS A 246 2.18 24.81 26.71
CA LYS A 246 2.73 26.17 26.74
C LYS A 246 3.72 26.46 25.62
N ALA A 247 3.49 27.58 24.93
CA ALA A 247 4.36 28.04 23.84
C ALA A 247 5.73 28.52 24.32
N ASN A 248 6.77 28.33 23.50
CA ASN A 248 8.13 28.85 23.74
C ASN A 248 8.27 30.37 23.54
N GLY A 249 7.25 31.02 22.99
CA GLY A 249 7.24 32.45 22.69
C GLY A 249 7.14 32.77 21.19
N LEU A 250 7.14 34.06 20.87
CA LEU A 250 7.06 34.54 19.49
C LEU A 250 8.36 34.25 18.73
N ALA A 251 8.24 34.04 17.42
CA ALA A 251 9.34 33.72 16.49
C ALA A 251 10.03 32.36 16.70
N ASP A 252 9.41 31.42 17.42
CA ASP A 252 9.83 30.02 17.40
C ASP A 252 9.35 29.33 16.10
N ASN A 253 10.23 28.54 15.49
CA ASN A 253 9.96 27.75 14.28
C ASN A 253 10.36 26.27 14.43
N ARG A 254 10.62 25.79 15.66
CA ARG A 254 11.01 24.40 15.92
C ARG A 254 10.03 23.39 15.37
N ASN A 255 8.73 23.65 15.45
CA ASN A 255 7.72 22.70 14.97
C ASN A 255 7.75 22.58 13.44
N ALA A 256 7.91 23.71 12.74
CA ALA A 256 8.13 23.71 11.30
C ALA A 256 9.42 22.96 10.90
N LEU A 257 10.48 23.07 11.70
CA LEU A 257 11.71 22.31 11.49
C LEU A 257 11.49 20.80 11.69
N LEU A 258 10.76 20.39 12.73
CA LEU A 258 10.40 18.98 12.96
C LEU A 258 9.60 18.40 11.78
N ILE A 259 8.67 19.16 11.21
CA ILE A 259 7.93 18.75 10.00
C ILE A 259 8.88 18.62 8.81
N ALA A 260 9.82 19.56 8.62
CA ALA A 260 10.81 19.48 7.54
C ALA A 260 11.72 18.25 7.69
N GLU A 261 12.06 17.86 8.92
CA GLU A 261 12.87 16.69 9.24
C GLU A 261 12.17 15.36 8.95
N LEU A 262 10.82 15.32 8.86
CA LEU A 262 10.07 14.10 8.51
C LEU A 262 10.56 13.48 7.19
N ARG A 263 11.03 14.30 6.24
CA ARG A 263 11.62 13.83 4.97
C ARG A 263 12.76 12.83 5.20
N HIS A 264 13.48 12.93 6.32
CA HIS A 264 14.66 12.12 6.64
C HIS A 264 14.39 11.04 7.69
N LYS A 265 13.21 11.02 8.32
CA LYS A 265 12.88 10.02 9.35
C LYS A 265 12.36 8.73 8.71
N GLN A 266 12.74 7.59 9.29
CA GLN A 266 12.29 6.27 8.85
C GLN A 266 10.97 5.90 9.52
N ILE A 267 9.86 6.43 8.99
CA ILE A 267 8.53 6.32 9.60
C ILE A 267 7.50 5.61 8.71
N MET A 268 7.91 5.08 7.55
CA MET A 268 7.00 4.44 6.62
C MET A 268 6.47 3.09 7.14
N ILE A 269 5.23 2.79 6.78
CA ILE A 269 4.45 1.64 7.26
C ILE A 269 4.92 0.30 6.67
N GLU A 270 5.35 0.25 5.41
CA GLU A 270 5.73 -1.02 4.78
C GLU A 270 7.20 -1.38 5.03
N HIS A 271 8.05 -0.37 5.00
CA HIS A 271 9.49 -0.49 5.20
C HIS A 271 9.94 0.61 6.13
N GLN A 272 10.93 0.32 6.98
CA GLN A 272 11.62 1.33 7.77
C GLN A 272 12.50 2.20 6.85
N SER A 273 11.83 3.00 6.02
CA SER A 273 12.39 3.86 5.00
C SER A 273 11.88 5.29 5.20
N THR A 274 12.59 6.23 4.60
CA THR A 274 12.16 7.62 4.60
C THR A 274 10.99 7.82 3.63
N LEU A 275 10.17 8.84 3.85
CA LEU A 275 9.12 9.25 2.91
C LEU A 275 9.69 9.44 1.49
N GLN A 276 10.88 10.02 1.39
CA GLN A 276 11.56 10.26 0.12
C GLN A 276 11.97 8.96 -0.58
N ASP A 277 12.58 8.02 0.15
CA ASP A 277 13.05 6.77 -0.44
C ASP A 277 11.88 5.87 -0.85
N PHE A 278 10.81 5.86 -0.05
CA PHE A 278 9.58 5.17 -0.40
C PHE A 278 8.95 5.74 -1.67
N PHE A 279 8.81 7.07 -1.77
CA PHE A 279 8.27 7.71 -2.97
C PHE A 279 9.12 7.39 -4.22
N LYS A 280 10.46 7.44 -4.11
CA LYS A 280 11.37 7.05 -5.20
C LYS A 280 11.20 5.59 -5.60
N ALA A 281 11.10 4.68 -4.64
CA ALA A 281 10.90 3.26 -4.89
C ALA A 281 9.57 3.00 -5.62
N MET A 282 8.49 3.63 -5.16
CA MET A 282 7.17 3.54 -5.79
C MET A 282 7.18 4.02 -7.25
N VAL A 283 7.73 5.21 -7.51
CA VAL A 283 7.85 5.75 -8.89
C VAL A 283 8.76 4.88 -9.75
N GLY A 284 9.85 4.37 -9.18
CA GLY A 284 10.76 3.45 -9.86
C GLY A 284 10.10 2.12 -10.24
N GLU A 285 9.31 1.53 -9.35
CA GLU A 285 8.56 0.29 -9.63
C GLU A 285 7.58 0.50 -10.79
N ILE A 286 6.78 1.57 -10.76
CA ILE A 286 5.84 1.88 -11.85
C ILE A 286 6.59 2.10 -13.17
N GLY A 287 7.70 2.85 -13.15
CA GLY A 287 8.53 3.11 -14.33
C GLY A 287 9.09 1.82 -14.94
N THR A 288 9.67 0.94 -14.11
CA THR A 288 10.23 -0.34 -14.55
C THR A 288 9.17 -1.30 -15.08
N LYS A 289 8.00 -1.37 -14.44
CA LYS A 289 6.86 -2.16 -14.93
C LYS A 289 6.35 -1.66 -16.27
N SER A 290 6.20 -0.34 -16.42
CA SER A 290 5.78 0.29 -17.67
C SER A 290 6.76 0.00 -18.82
N GLU A 291 8.05 0.13 -18.57
CA GLU A 291 9.09 -0.16 -19.59
C GLU A 291 9.08 -1.64 -19.97
N THR A 292 9.00 -2.53 -18.98
CA THR A 292 8.93 -3.98 -19.22
C THR A 292 7.68 -4.36 -20.03
N ALA A 293 6.52 -3.76 -19.71
CA ALA A 293 5.28 -3.98 -20.46
C ALA A 293 5.41 -3.52 -21.91
N LYS A 294 6.02 -2.36 -22.15
CA LYS A 294 6.28 -1.83 -23.50
C LYS A 294 7.19 -2.75 -24.31
N ILE A 295 8.33 -3.16 -23.73
CA ILE A 295 9.27 -4.09 -24.39
C ILE A 295 8.58 -5.41 -24.73
N ASN A 296 7.78 -5.95 -23.80
CA ASN A 296 7.04 -7.19 -24.03
C ASN A 296 5.99 -7.05 -25.14
N PHE A 297 5.32 -5.90 -25.21
CA PHE A 297 4.37 -5.60 -26.27
C PHE A 297 5.05 -5.56 -27.65
N GLU A 298 6.15 -4.81 -27.79
CA GLU A 298 6.94 -4.74 -29.03
C GLU A 298 7.46 -6.12 -29.45
N LYS A 299 7.96 -6.92 -28.49
CA LYS A 299 8.39 -8.30 -28.73
C LYS A 299 7.25 -9.16 -29.27
N ASN A 300 6.08 -9.11 -28.64
CA ASN A 300 4.93 -9.90 -29.06
C ASN A 300 4.42 -9.46 -30.45
N GLN A 301 4.41 -8.16 -30.75
CA GLN A 301 4.08 -7.67 -32.09
C GLN A 301 5.03 -8.23 -33.16
N ASN A 302 6.35 -8.23 -32.88
CA ASN A 302 7.33 -8.81 -33.80
C ASN A 302 7.13 -10.31 -34.01
N VAL A 303 6.75 -11.05 -32.96
CA VAL A 303 6.41 -12.48 -33.07
C VAL A 303 5.15 -12.68 -33.92
N VAL A 304 4.09 -11.89 -33.70
CA VAL A 304 2.87 -11.95 -34.49
C VAL A 304 3.18 -11.67 -35.96
N GLN A 305 3.90 -10.59 -36.28
CA GLN A 305 4.31 -10.27 -37.64
C GLN A 305 5.14 -11.40 -38.28
N SER A 306 6.05 -12.00 -37.53
CA SER A 306 6.87 -13.12 -38.02
C SER A 306 6.00 -14.34 -38.35
N LEU A 307 5.01 -14.64 -37.51
CA LEU A 307 4.06 -15.74 -37.73
C LEU A 307 3.11 -15.45 -38.90
N GLU A 308 2.66 -14.21 -39.06
CA GLU A 308 1.85 -13.78 -40.21
C GLU A 308 2.62 -13.94 -41.53
N ASN A 309 3.88 -13.49 -41.56
CA ASN A 309 4.76 -13.67 -42.72
C ASN A 309 4.99 -15.16 -43.04
N LEU A 310 5.12 -16.01 -42.01
CA LEU A 310 5.30 -17.46 -42.18
C LEU A 310 4.03 -18.13 -42.70
N ARG A 311 2.86 -17.69 -42.20
CA ARG A 311 1.55 -18.12 -42.69
C ARG A 311 1.35 -17.71 -44.15
N GLU A 312 1.70 -16.49 -44.52
CA GLU A 312 1.62 -16.00 -45.90
C GLU A 312 2.58 -16.75 -46.82
N LYS A 313 3.76 -17.17 -46.36
CA LYS A 313 4.65 -18.03 -47.15
C LYS A 313 4.09 -19.42 -47.45
N ILE A 314 3.34 -20.01 -46.50
CA ILE A 314 2.82 -21.38 -46.64
C ILE A 314 1.44 -21.39 -47.31
N SER A 315 0.57 -20.47 -46.92
CA SER A 315 -0.84 -20.41 -47.32
C SER A 315 -1.16 -19.24 -48.23
N GLY A 316 -0.19 -18.37 -48.52
CA GLY A 316 -0.36 -17.30 -49.50
C GLY A 316 -0.47 -17.88 -50.89
N VAL A 317 -1.45 -17.38 -51.64
CA VAL A 317 -1.68 -17.73 -53.03
C VAL A 317 -0.99 -16.71 -53.90
N ASN A 318 -0.03 -17.13 -54.72
CA ASN A 318 0.58 -16.24 -55.70
C ASN A 318 -0.34 -16.12 -56.91
N ILE A 319 -0.90 -14.93 -57.13
CA ILE A 319 -1.85 -14.64 -58.22
C ILE A 319 -1.21 -14.92 -59.59
N ASP A 320 0.09 -14.70 -59.76
CA ASP A 320 0.78 -14.97 -61.01
C ASP A 320 0.91 -16.47 -61.30
N GLU A 321 1.13 -17.29 -60.27
CA GLU A 321 1.12 -18.75 -60.40
C GLU A 321 -0.30 -19.27 -60.67
N GLU A 322 -1.31 -18.77 -59.96
CA GLU A 322 -2.70 -19.15 -60.21
C GLU A 322 -3.20 -18.69 -61.59
N LEU A 323 -2.79 -17.51 -62.06
CA LEU A 323 -3.07 -17.04 -63.41
C LEU A 323 -2.38 -17.91 -64.46
N THR A 324 -1.12 -18.30 -64.22
CA THR A 324 -0.39 -19.21 -65.12
C THR A 324 -1.07 -20.58 -65.18
N LYS A 325 -1.47 -21.14 -64.03
CA LYS A 325 -2.24 -22.39 -63.97
C LYS A 325 -3.59 -22.24 -64.68
N MET A 326 -4.29 -21.11 -64.49
CA MET A 326 -5.56 -20.83 -65.19
C MET A 326 -5.36 -20.79 -66.71
N LEU A 327 -4.36 -20.05 -67.20
CA LEU A 327 -4.01 -20.00 -68.62
C LEU A 327 -3.64 -21.39 -69.14
N MET A 328 -2.88 -22.18 -68.37
CA MET A 328 -2.53 -23.55 -68.73
C MET A 328 -3.78 -24.45 -68.83
N TYR A 329 -4.70 -24.36 -67.87
CA TYR A 329 -5.98 -25.09 -67.92
C TYR A 329 -6.87 -24.62 -69.07
N GLN A 330 -6.89 -23.32 -69.38
CA GLN A 330 -7.61 -22.77 -70.52
C GLN A 330 -7.03 -23.25 -71.86
N HIS A 331 -5.71 -23.29 -72.00
CA HIS A 331 -5.04 -23.86 -73.17
C HIS A 331 -5.29 -25.36 -73.29
N GLY A 332 -5.20 -26.10 -72.18
CA GLY A 332 -5.53 -27.53 -72.13
C GLY A 332 -6.96 -27.81 -72.57
N TYR A 333 -7.94 -27.07 -72.03
CA TYR A 333 -9.34 -27.18 -72.42
C TYR A 333 -9.55 -26.92 -73.92
N ASN A 334 -8.94 -25.85 -74.45
CA ASN A 334 -9.00 -25.55 -75.88
C ASN A 334 -8.36 -26.64 -76.75
N ALA A 335 -7.26 -27.26 -76.30
CA ALA A 335 -6.63 -28.37 -76.99
C ALA A 335 -7.52 -29.63 -76.97
N SER A 336 -8.12 -29.97 -75.82
CA SER A 336 -9.09 -31.06 -75.69
C SER A 336 -10.32 -30.84 -76.57
N ALA A 337 -10.86 -29.63 -76.63
CA ALA A 337 -11.99 -29.28 -77.49
C ALA A 337 -11.66 -29.46 -78.99
N ARG A 338 -10.44 -29.09 -79.42
CA ARG A 338 -9.97 -29.34 -80.79
C ARG A 338 -9.79 -30.83 -81.07
N LEU A 339 -9.29 -31.61 -80.11
CA LEU A 339 -9.19 -33.07 -80.22
C LEU A 339 -10.56 -33.70 -80.41
N ILE A 340 -11.55 -33.32 -79.59
CA ILE A 340 -12.95 -33.78 -79.73
C ILE A 340 -13.49 -33.40 -81.10
N THR A 341 -13.30 -32.15 -81.54
CA THR A 341 -13.74 -31.70 -82.87
C THR A 341 -13.08 -32.52 -83.99
N THR A 342 -11.82 -32.92 -83.81
CA THR A 342 -11.09 -33.73 -84.78
C THR A 342 -11.60 -35.17 -84.77
N ILE A 343 -11.90 -35.73 -83.59
CA ILE A 343 -12.53 -37.04 -83.43
C ILE A 343 -13.92 -37.05 -84.06
N ASP A 344 -14.75 -36.03 -83.81
CA ASP A 344 -16.07 -35.88 -84.42
C ASP A 344 -15.97 -35.89 -85.95
N ARG A 345 -15.01 -35.15 -86.52
CA ARG A 345 -14.74 -35.16 -87.96
C ARG A 345 -14.26 -36.51 -88.48
N MET A 346 -13.45 -37.23 -87.71
CA MET A 346 -13.02 -38.59 -88.07
C MET A 346 -14.20 -39.58 -88.03
N ILE A 347 -15.06 -39.48 -87.02
CA ILE A 347 -16.29 -40.28 -86.89
C ILE A 347 -17.24 -39.97 -88.04
N GLU A 348 -17.50 -38.70 -88.36
CA GLU A 348 -18.31 -38.31 -89.52
C GLU A 348 -17.74 -38.85 -90.83
N THR A 349 -16.41 -38.82 -91.00
CA THR A 349 -15.76 -39.36 -92.21
C THR A 349 -15.91 -40.87 -92.30
N LEU A 350 -15.73 -41.61 -91.19
CA LEU A 350 -15.96 -43.05 -91.12
C LEU A 350 -17.43 -43.41 -91.42
N ILE A 351 -18.38 -42.66 -90.86
CA ILE A 351 -19.81 -42.83 -91.13
C ILE A 351 -20.13 -42.60 -92.62
N ARG A 352 -19.54 -41.56 -93.24
CA ARG A 352 -19.76 -41.23 -94.66
C ARG A 352 -19.09 -42.21 -95.64
N MET A 353 -18.08 -42.97 -95.20
CA MET A 353 -17.44 -44.03 -96.00
C MET A 353 -18.06 -45.42 -95.77
N GLY A 354 -18.80 -45.60 -94.68
CA GLY A 354 -19.47 -46.85 -94.31
C GLY A 354 -20.95 -46.94 -94.73
N ALA A 355 -21.48 -45.90 -95.39
CA ALA A 355 -22.74 -45.90 -96.11
C ALA A 355 -22.45 -45.80 -97.62
#